data_AF-A0A1A3PIB1-F1
#
_entry.id   AF-A0A1A3PIB1-F1
#
_cell.length_a   1.000
_cell.length_b   1.000
_cell.length_c   1.000
_cell.angle_alpha   90.00
_cell.angle_beta   90.00
_cell.angle_gamma   90.00
#
_symmetry.space_group_name_H-M   'P 1'
#
loop_
_entity.id
_entity.type
_entity.pdbx_description
1 polymer ?
#
loop_
_entity_poly.entity_id
_entity_poly.type
_entity_poly.pdbx_seq_one_letter_code
_entity_poly.pdbx_strand_id
1 'polypeptide(L)'
;MAIFGIDLEALAGSAAHVAGQGDDLASAHLASDNRIAGAESGWVGASAVALGTTAATWLQTSRRLLTRVGDHALELAGDGIVFAAMETENAATLGPV
;
A
#
# COMPACT_ATOMS: atom_id res chain seq x y z
N MET A 1 -32.87 2.20 17.43
CA MET A 1 -32.20 1.34 16.42
C MET A 1 -31.05 2.16 15.88
N ALA A 2 -29.82 1.86 16.29
CA ALA A 2 -28.67 2.62 15.80
C ALA A 2 -28.27 2.03 14.43
N ILE A 3 -28.39 2.84 13.38
CA ILE A 3 -27.78 2.55 12.09
C ILE A 3 -26.29 2.86 12.28
N PHE A 4 -25.44 1.85 12.31
CA PHE A 4 -24.00 2.04 12.22
C PHE A 4 -23.70 2.45 10.77
N GLY A 5 -23.88 3.75 10.47
CA GLY A 5 -23.53 4.31 9.17
C GLY A 5 -22.01 4.32 9.02
N ILE A 6 -21.52 3.81 7.89
CA ILE A 6 -20.10 3.95 7.54
C ILE A 6 -19.89 5.37 7.03
N ASP A 7 -18.87 6.04 7.57
CA ASP A 7 -18.42 7.33 7.06
C ASP A 7 -17.62 7.11 5.77
N LEU A 8 -18.30 7.26 4.62
CA LEU A 8 -17.72 7.07 3.29
C LEU A 8 -16.61 8.09 2.99
N GLU A 9 -16.69 9.30 3.55
CA GLU A 9 -15.67 10.32 3.37
C GLU A 9 -14.39 9.94 4.14
N ALA A 10 -14.54 9.50 5.39
CA ALA A 10 -13.43 8.99 6.18
C ALA A 10 -12.79 7.75 5.55
N LEU A 11 -13.59 6.87 4.95
CA LEU A 11 -13.10 5.70 4.24
C LEU A 11 -12.30 6.07 2.98
N ALA A 12 -12.84 6.97 2.15
CA ALA A 12 -12.14 7.48 0.97
C ALA A 12 -10.85 8.23 1.35
N GLY A 13 -10.89 9.04 2.41
CA GLY A 13 -9.71 9.72 2.95
C GLY A 13 -8.64 8.74 3.43
N SER A 14 -9.05 7.63 4.07
CA SER A 14 -8.13 6.58 4.51
C SER A 14 -7.49 5.84 3.33
N ALA A 15 -8.26 5.54 2.27
CA ALA A 15 -7.73 4.94 1.05
C ALA A 15 -6.70 5.84 0.36
N ALA A 16 -7.00 7.14 0.23
CA ALA A 16 -6.06 8.11 -0.32
C ALA A 16 -4.79 8.24 0.55
N HIS A 17 -4.93 8.19 1.87
CA HIS A 17 -3.81 8.26 2.80
C HIS A 17 -2.87 7.05 2.67
N VAL A 18 -3.42 5.83 2.65
CA VAL A 18 -2.62 4.60 2.49
C VAL A 18 -1.93 4.58 1.13
N ALA A 19 -2.60 5.02 0.06
CA ALA A 19 -2.01 5.13 -1.27
C ALA A 19 -0.78 6.09 -1.26
N GLY A 20 -0.93 7.27 -0.67
CA GLY A 20 0.18 8.22 -0.53
C GLY A 20 1.36 7.68 0.28
N GLN A 21 1.08 6.98 1.40
CA GLN A 21 2.12 6.30 2.18
C GLN A 21 2.82 5.20 1.36
N GLY A 22 2.09 4.52 0.48
CA GLY A 22 2.65 3.54 -0.45
C GLY A 22 3.62 4.15 -1.45
N ASP A 23 3.28 5.30 -2.03
CA ASP A 23 4.13 6.03 -2.99
C ASP A 23 5.42 6.55 -2.32
N ASP A 24 5.31 7.09 -1.10
CA ASP A 24 6.46 7.54 -0.30
C ASP A 24 7.40 6.36 0.01
N LEU A 25 6.83 5.22 0.41
CA LEU A 25 7.58 4.01 0.73
C LEU A 25 8.27 3.44 -0.52
N ALA A 26 7.59 3.43 -1.67
CA ALA A 26 8.15 2.99 -2.95
C ALA A 26 9.34 3.85 -3.35
N SER A 27 9.21 5.18 -3.23
CA SER A 27 10.27 6.13 -3.53
C SER A 27 11.49 5.94 -2.61
N ALA A 28 11.26 5.71 -1.32
CA ALA A 28 12.33 5.46 -0.35
C ALA A 28 13.06 4.13 -0.60
N HIS A 29 12.34 3.07 -0.93
CA HIS A 29 12.96 1.78 -1.30
C HIS A 29 13.75 1.88 -2.59
N LEU A 30 13.22 2.54 -3.63
CA LEU A 30 13.94 2.76 -4.89
C LEU A 30 15.24 3.55 -4.67
N ALA A 31 15.20 4.61 -3.86
CA ALA A 31 16.39 5.37 -3.51
C ALA A 31 17.44 4.51 -2.77
N SER A 32 16.97 3.62 -1.89
CA SER A 32 17.85 2.68 -1.17
C SER A 32 18.46 1.64 -2.11
N ASP A 33 17.66 1.06 -3.01
CA ASP A 33 18.11 0.07 -4.00
C ASP A 33 19.19 0.67 -4.92
N ASN A 34 19.00 1.91 -5.37
CA ASN A 34 20.00 2.62 -6.17
C ASN A 34 21.32 2.84 -5.41
N ARG A 35 21.26 3.15 -4.11
CA ARG A 35 22.46 3.30 -3.26
C ARG A 35 23.17 1.96 -3.06
N ILE A 36 22.42 0.88 -2.87
CA ILE A 36 22.99 -0.47 -2.74
C ILE A 36 23.69 -0.87 -4.03
N ALA A 37 23.02 -0.73 -5.18
CA ALA A 37 23.61 -1.03 -6.49
C ALA A 37 24.86 -0.19 -6.77
N GLY A 38 24.84 1.09 -6.42
CA GLY A 38 26.01 1.98 -6.57
C GLY A 38 27.21 1.60 -5.68
N ALA A 39 26.98 0.88 -4.57
CA ALA A 39 28.04 0.43 -3.67
C ALA A 39 28.63 -0.94 -4.07
N GLU A 40 27.96 -1.69 -4.95
CA GLU A 40 28.27 -3.09 -5.26
C GLU A 40 29.70 -3.28 -5.77
N SER A 41 30.19 -2.38 -6.63
CA SER A 41 31.56 -2.43 -7.16
C SER A 41 32.65 -2.25 -6.10
N GLY A 42 32.30 -1.74 -4.92
CA GLY A 42 33.22 -1.55 -3.80
C GLY A 42 33.27 -2.74 -2.84
N TRP A 43 32.42 -3.74 -3.01
CA TRP A 43 32.40 -4.91 -2.13
C TRP A 43 33.49 -5.90 -2.52
N VAL A 44 34.29 -6.32 -1.53
CA VAL A 44 35.44 -7.21 -1.77
C VAL A 44 35.49 -8.36 -0.77
N GLY A 45 36.07 -9.48 -1.21
CA GLY A 45 36.33 -10.65 -0.36
C GLY A 45 35.07 -11.41 0.08
N ALA A 46 35.20 -12.20 1.15
CA ALA A 46 34.13 -13.05 1.66
C ALA A 46 32.87 -12.25 2.08
N SER A 47 33.05 -11.01 2.52
CA SER A 47 31.95 -10.10 2.87
C SER A 47 31.13 -9.68 1.65
N ALA A 48 31.69 -9.67 0.43
CA ALA A 48 30.95 -9.30 -0.78
C ALA A 48 29.83 -10.30 -1.10
N VAL A 49 30.08 -11.60 -0.93
CA VAL A 49 29.06 -12.66 -1.14
C VAL A 49 27.92 -12.52 -0.14
N ALA A 50 28.26 -12.27 1.13
CA ALA A 50 27.27 -12.05 2.18
C ALA A 50 26.43 -10.78 1.90
N LEU A 51 27.09 -9.67 1.53
CA LEU A 51 26.42 -8.42 1.16
C LEU A 51 25.50 -8.60 -0.05
N GLY A 52 25.94 -9.32 -1.08
CA GLY A 52 25.11 -9.65 -2.24
C GLY A 52 23.85 -10.45 -1.86
N THR A 53 23.99 -11.44 -0.98
CA THR A 53 22.85 -12.23 -0.49
C THR A 53 21.89 -11.38 0.34
N THR A 54 22.43 -10.51 1.21
CA THR A 54 21.63 -9.56 1.99
C THR A 54 20.90 -8.57 1.09
N ALA A 55 21.55 -8.03 0.06
CA ALA A 55 20.97 -7.11 -0.90
C ALA A 55 19.84 -7.76 -1.72
N ALA A 56 20.01 -9.01 -2.16
CA ALA A 56 18.95 -9.77 -2.84
C ALA A 56 17.74 -10.01 -1.92
N THR A 57 17.99 -10.35 -0.65
CA THR A 57 16.94 -10.54 0.36
C THR A 57 16.19 -9.24 0.65
N TRP A 58 16.92 -8.11 0.74
CA TRP A 58 16.35 -6.78 0.86
C TRP A 58 15.40 -6.47 -0.30
N LEU A 59 15.86 -6.64 -1.54
CA LEU A 59 15.06 -6.37 -2.75
C LEU A 59 13.79 -7.21 -2.82
N GLN A 60 13.88 -8.50 -2.47
CA GLN A 60 12.70 -9.37 -2.44
C GLN A 60 11.71 -8.90 -1.35
N THR A 61 12.23 -8.54 -0.19
CA THR A 61 11.39 -8.12 0.95
C THR A 61 10.73 -6.77 0.68
N SER A 62 11.45 -5.79 0.14
CA SER A 62 10.92 -4.47 -0.20
C SER A 62 9.78 -4.58 -1.21
N ARG A 63 9.98 -5.35 -2.30
CA ARG A 63 8.93 -5.61 -3.29
C ARG A 63 7.69 -6.25 -2.68
N ARG A 64 7.85 -7.27 -1.83
CA ARG A 64 6.73 -7.91 -1.15
C ARG A 64 5.96 -6.94 -0.25
N LEU A 65 6.66 -6.06 0.46
CA LEU A 65 6.01 -5.04 1.31
C LEU A 65 5.26 -4.01 0.47
N LEU A 66 5.85 -3.52 -0.62
CA LEU A 66 5.21 -2.57 -1.53
C LEU A 66 3.96 -3.16 -2.18
N THR A 67 4.00 -4.42 -2.64
CA THR A 67 2.82 -5.11 -3.14
C THR A 67 1.71 -5.15 -2.09
N ARG A 68 2.01 -5.53 -0.85
CA ARG A 68 1.00 -5.61 0.22
C ARG A 68 0.38 -4.27 0.57
N VAL A 69 1.15 -3.18 0.55
CA VAL A 69 0.62 -1.83 0.79
C VAL A 69 -0.27 -1.39 -0.38
N GLY A 70 0.14 -1.66 -1.62
CA GLY A 70 -0.67 -1.40 -2.81
C GLY A 70 -1.99 -2.18 -2.79
N ASP A 71 -1.94 -3.48 -2.49
CA ASP A 71 -3.13 -4.33 -2.36
C ASP A 71 -4.07 -3.77 -1.29
N HIS A 72 -3.53 -3.37 -0.13
CA HIS A 72 -4.34 -2.80 0.95
C HIS A 72 -5.03 -1.48 0.55
N ALA A 73 -4.34 -0.60 -0.18
CA ALA A 73 -4.93 0.63 -0.70
C ALA A 73 -6.08 0.34 -1.68
N LEU A 74 -5.90 -0.66 -2.55
CA LEU A 74 -6.90 -1.08 -3.53
C LEU A 74 -8.13 -1.71 -2.86
N GLU A 75 -7.92 -2.59 -1.86
CA GLU A 75 -8.99 -3.19 -1.07
C GLU A 75 -9.82 -2.11 -0.39
N LEU A 76 -9.18 -1.13 0.27
CA LEU A 76 -9.86 -0.07 1.00
C LEU A 76 -10.67 0.85 0.06
N ALA A 77 -10.13 1.15 -1.12
CA ALA A 77 -10.87 1.88 -2.15
C ALA A 77 -12.05 1.07 -2.70
N GLY A 78 -11.87 -0.24 -2.88
CA GLY A 78 -12.91 -1.18 -3.32
C GLY A 78 -14.07 -1.26 -2.33
N ASP A 79 -13.77 -1.39 -1.03
CA ASP A 79 -14.76 -1.39 0.04
C ASP A 79 -15.60 -0.11 0.03
N GLY A 80 -14.95 1.05 -0.19
CA GLY A 80 -15.65 2.34 -0.30
C GLY A 80 -16.68 2.37 -1.44
N ILE A 81 -16.33 1.81 -2.60
CA ILE A 81 -17.25 1.70 -3.74
C ILE A 81 -18.44 0.80 -3.40
N VAL A 82 -18.18 -0.34 -2.77
CA VAL A 82 -19.23 -1.31 -2.40
C VAL A 82 -20.21 -0.69 -1.40
N PHE A 83 -19.71 -0.02 -0.35
CA PHE A 83 -20.58 0.62 0.64
C PHE A 83 -21.39 1.77 0.06
N ALA A 84 -20.80 2.60 -0.81
CA ALA A 84 -21.54 3.68 -1.48
C ALA A 84 -22.69 3.14 -2.37
N ALA A 85 -22.46 2.02 -3.05
CA ALA A 85 -23.49 1.36 -3.86
C ALA A 85 -24.62 0.81 -2.96
N MET A 86 -24.28 0.14 -1.86
CA MET A 86 -25.25 -0.39 -0.90
C MET A 86 -26.10 0.72 -0.28
N GLU A 87 -25.50 1.85 0.12
CA GLU A 87 -26.26 2.97 0.69
C GLU A 87 -27.24 3.57 -0.32
N THR A 88 -26.84 3.66 -1.59
CA THR A 88 -27.70 4.14 -2.68
C THR A 88 -28.91 3.21 -2.89
N GLU A 89 -28.69 1.89 -2.89
CA GLU A 89 -29.75 0.88 -3.03
C GLU A 89 -30.71 0.88 -1.83
N ASN A 90 -30.16 1.00 -0.62
CA ASN A 90 -30.95 1.10 0.61
C ASN A 90 -31.83 2.36 0.62
N ALA A 91 -31.26 3.51 0.25
CA ALA A 91 -31.99 4.77 0.14
C ALA A 91 -33.13 4.70 -0.89
N ALA A 92 -32.90 4.03 -2.04
CA ALA A 92 -33.93 3.81 -3.05
C ALA A 92 -35.07 2.90 -2.55
N THR A 93 -34.74 1.88 -1.74
CA THR A 93 -35.71 0.93 -1.18
C THR A 93 -36.58 1.55 -0.08
N LEU A 94 -36.04 2.46 0.72
CA LEU A 94 -36.76 3.12 1.81
C LEU A 94 -37.79 4.16 1.31
N GLY A 95 -37.66 4.63 0.06
CA GLY A 95 -38.53 5.66 -0.52
C GLY A 95 -38.32 7.05 0.10
N PRO A 96 -38.78 8.13 -0.56
CA PRO A 96 -38.74 9.46 0.03
C PRO A 96 -39.66 9.50 1.26
N VAL A 97 -39.13 10.00 2.38
CA VAL A 97 -39.91 10.40 3.57
C VAL A 97 -40.82 11.59 3.26
#